data_AF-A0A2K6QTU9-F1
#
_entry.id   AF-A0A2K6QTU9-F1
#
_cell.length_a   1.000
_cell.length_b   1.000
_cell.length_c   1.000
_cell.angle_alpha   90.00
_cell.angle_beta   90.00
_cell.angle_gamma   90.00
#
_symmetry.space_group_name_H-M   'P 1'
#
loop_
_entity.id
_entity.type
_entity.pdbx_description
1 polymer ?
#
loop_
_entity_poly.entity_id
_entity_poly.type
_entity_poly.pdbx_seq_one_letter_code
_entity_poly.pdbx_strand_id
1 'polypeptide(L)'
;MKMANSFRGEKKNLLYLGRDCPKGPHYFKRRLKNIFLKNKDMKNPEKSKELTAQGEFVMKELEALYFVRKYKAMKQRYYSDTNKTN
;
A
#
# COMPACT_ATOMS: atom_id res chain seq x y z
N MET A 1 10.61 11.12 -21.77
CA MET A 1 11.18 11.35 -20.41
C MET A 1 10.11 11.42 -19.30
N LYS A 2 9.00 10.65 -19.36
CA LYS A 2 7.89 10.72 -18.36
C LYS A 2 7.87 9.60 -17.31
N MET A 3 8.61 8.50 -17.51
CA MET A 3 8.55 7.31 -16.64
C MET A 3 9.18 7.52 -15.24
N ALA A 4 10.19 8.38 -15.11
CA ALA A 4 10.91 8.58 -13.85
C ALA A 4 10.16 9.43 -12.80
N ASN A 5 9.15 10.21 -13.23
CA ASN A 5 8.35 11.04 -12.32
C ASN A 5 7.14 10.30 -11.74
N SER A 6 6.65 9.23 -12.39
CA SER A 6 5.56 8.38 -11.86
C SER A 6 6.02 7.59 -10.62
N PHE A 7 7.15 6.91 -10.74
CA PHE A 7 7.72 6.07 -9.66
C PHE A 7 8.02 6.82 -8.36
N ARG A 8 8.40 8.10 -8.42
CA ARG A 8 8.64 8.92 -7.21
C ARG A 8 7.34 9.32 -6.52
N GLY A 9 6.28 9.59 -7.27
CA GLY A 9 4.95 9.88 -6.73
C GLY A 9 4.36 8.62 -6.07
N GLU A 10 4.39 7.50 -6.78
CA GLU A 10 3.92 6.19 -6.29
C GLU A 10 4.63 5.78 -4.99
N LYS A 11 5.95 5.96 -4.91
CA LYS A 11 6.71 5.65 -3.68
C LYS A 11 6.23 6.44 -2.46
N LYS A 12 5.87 7.72 -2.63
CA LYS A 12 5.36 8.55 -1.53
C LYS A 12 3.96 8.08 -1.09
N ASN A 13 3.10 7.76 -2.06
CA ASN A 13 1.75 7.25 -1.78
C ASN A 13 1.80 5.89 -1.08
N LEU A 14 2.65 4.97 -1.56
CA LEU A 14 2.88 3.66 -0.91
C LEU A 14 3.35 3.82 0.54
N LEU A 15 4.27 4.74 0.81
CA LEU A 15 4.73 4.99 2.18
C LEU A 15 3.62 5.53 3.09
N TYR A 16 2.74 6.37 2.55
CA TYR A 16 1.59 6.88 3.29
C TYR A 16 0.58 5.77 3.60
N LEU A 17 0.20 4.97 2.60
CA LEU A 17 -0.74 3.86 2.77
C LEU A 17 -0.19 2.74 3.67
N GLY A 18 1.11 2.46 3.58
CA GLY A 18 1.78 1.43 4.35
C GLY A 18 2.07 1.80 5.81
N ARG A 19 1.72 3.01 6.28
CA ARG A 19 2.02 3.46 7.65
C ARG A 19 1.31 2.62 8.71
N ASP A 20 0.09 2.20 8.40
CA ASP A 20 -0.82 1.47 9.29
C ASP A 20 -0.67 -0.06 9.12
N CYS A 21 0.43 -0.50 8.50
CA CYS A 21 0.75 -1.91 8.32
C CYS A 21 0.84 -2.61 9.69
N PRO A 22 0.26 -3.81 9.87
CA PRO A 22 0.29 -4.53 11.16
C PRO A 22 1.69 -4.76 11.72
N LYS A 23 2.70 -4.90 10.85
CA LYS A 23 4.11 -5.08 11.23
C LYS A 23 4.87 -3.77 11.45
N GLY A 24 4.17 -2.64 11.34
CA GLY A 24 4.69 -1.29 11.51
C GLY A 24 5.25 -0.64 10.23
N PRO A 25 5.34 0.70 10.21
CA PRO A 25 5.78 1.48 9.06
C PRO A 25 7.24 1.19 8.65
N HIS A 26 8.10 0.89 9.63
CA HIS A 26 9.51 0.61 9.38
C HIS A 26 9.71 -0.68 8.58
N TYR A 27 8.95 -1.74 8.91
CA TYR A 27 8.98 -3.01 8.17
C TYR A 27 8.57 -2.79 6.71
N PHE A 28 7.48 -2.07 6.49
CA PHE A 28 6.98 -1.76 5.16
C PHE A 28 7.98 -0.93 4.35
N LYS A 29 8.51 0.15 4.93
CA LYS A 29 9.53 1.01 4.31
C LYS A 29 10.78 0.23 3.91
N ARG A 30 11.26 -0.69 4.76
CA ARG A 30 12.42 -1.55 4.46
C ARG A 30 12.14 -2.48 3.28
N ARG A 31 10.98 -3.13 3.25
CA ARG A 31 10.59 -4.04 2.18
C ARG A 31 10.45 -3.30 0.84
N LEU A 32 9.81 -2.14 0.87
CA LEU A 32 9.65 -1.26 -0.28
C LEU A 32 11.04 -0.84 -0.83
N LYS A 33 11.92 -0.34 0.04
CA LYS A 33 13.29 0.04 -0.33
C LYS A 33 14.06 -1.11 -0.97
N ASN A 34 13.94 -2.33 -0.43
CA ASN A 34 14.61 -3.50 -0.98
C ASN A 34 14.10 -3.87 -2.39
N ILE A 35 12.79 -3.78 -2.64
CA ILE A 35 12.21 -4.04 -3.97
C ILE A 35 12.73 -3.01 -4.98
N PHE A 36 12.70 -1.73 -4.61
CA PHE A 36 13.24 -0.66 -5.47
C PHE A 36 14.74 -0.78 -5.72
N LEU A 37 15.52 -1.23 -4.74
CA LEU A 37 16.96 -1.46 -4.90
C LEU A 37 17.23 -2.63 -5.85
N LYS A 38 16.52 -3.75 -5.69
CA LYS A 38 16.68 -4.94 -6.55
C LYS A 38 16.35 -4.67 -8.02
N ASN A 39 15.41 -3.75 -8.27
CA ASN A 39 14.94 -3.45 -9.62
C ASN A 39 15.58 -2.17 -10.23
N LYS A 40 16.52 -1.52 -9.53
CA LYS A 40 17.13 -0.24 -9.95
C LYS A 40 17.86 -0.35 -11.29
N ASP A 41 18.53 -1.47 -11.53
CA ASP A 41 19.41 -1.66 -12.69
C ASP A 41 18.73 -2.44 -13.84
N MET A 42 17.43 -2.74 -13.72
CA MET A 42 16.69 -3.41 -14.80
C MET A 42 16.43 -2.45 -15.96
N LYS A 43 17.09 -2.70 -17.09
CA LYS A 43 16.92 -1.94 -18.34
C LYS A 43 15.86 -2.51 -19.31
N ASN A 44 15.28 -3.67 -19.00
CA ASN A 44 14.31 -4.31 -19.90
C ASN A 44 12.93 -3.62 -19.79
N PRO A 45 12.39 -3.06 -20.89
CA PRO A 45 11.13 -2.32 -20.89
C PRO A 45 9.91 -3.18 -20.51
N GLU A 46 9.90 -4.48 -20.80
CA GLU A 46 8.78 -5.36 -20.45
C GLU A 46 8.70 -5.60 -18.93
N LYS A 47 9.84 -5.95 -18.33
CA LYS A 47 9.95 -6.13 -16.87
C LYS A 47 9.61 -4.85 -16.10
N SER A 48 9.94 -3.69 -16.64
CA SER A 48 9.56 -2.41 -16.02
C SER A 48 8.04 -2.25 -15.95
N LYS A 49 7.30 -2.63 -17.00
CA LYS A 49 5.83 -2.53 -17.02
C LYS A 49 5.20 -3.49 -16.03
N GLU A 50 5.71 -4.72 -15.96
CA GLU A 50 5.23 -5.73 -15.02
C GLU A 50 5.42 -5.28 -13.56
N LEU A 51 6.60 -4.71 -13.24
CA LEU A 51 6.89 -4.19 -11.91
C LEU A 51 5.99 -2.99 -11.53
N THR A 52 5.69 -2.11 -12.49
CA THR A 52 4.72 -1.03 -12.27
C THR A 52 3.33 -1.59 -11.98
N ALA A 53 2.85 -2.55 -12.77
CA ALA A 53 1.55 -3.20 -12.56
C ALA A 53 1.46 -3.89 -11.20
N GLN A 54 2.53 -4.58 -10.76
CA GLN A 54 2.61 -5.16 -9.42
C GLN A 54 2.56 -4.08 -8.32
N GLY A 55 3.23 -2.94 -8.51
CA GLY A 55 3.19 -1.81 -7.58
C GLY A 55 1.79 -1.20 -7.45
N GLU A 56 1.10 -1.01 -8.58
CA GLU A 56 -0.28 -0.52 -8.63
C GLU A 56 -1.26 -1.48 -7.96
N PHE A 57 -1.08 -2.80 -8.17
CA PHE A 57 -1.89 -3.82 -7.52
C PHE A 57 -1.77 -3.74 -5.99
N VAL A 58 -0.53 -3.68 -5.48
CA VAL A 58 -0.29 -3.54 -4.03
C VAL A 58 -0.86 -2.24 -3.47
N MET A 59 -0.83 -1.14 -4.23
CA MET A 59 -1.50 0.10 -3.80
C MET A 59 -3.00 -0.09 -3.62
N LYS A 60 -3.68 -0.72 -4.59
CA LYS A 60 -5.13 -0.97 -4.52
C LYS A 60 -5.50 -1.88 -3.34
N GLU A 61 -4.69 -2.90 -3.05
CA GLU A 61 -4.89 -3.76 -1.88
C GLU A 61 -4.78 -2.98 -0.56
N LEU A 62 -3.78 -2.09 -0.44
CA LEU A 62 -3.61 -1.26 0.74
C LEU A 62 -4.75 -0.25 0.92
N GLU A 63 -5.25 0.33 -0.17
CA GLU A 63 -6.44 1.19 -0.16
C GLU A 63 -7.68 0.43 0.28
N ALA A 64 -7.92 -0.78 -0.28
CA ALA A 64 -9.02 -1.63 0.14
C ALA A 64 -8.93 -1.98 1.64
N LEU A 65 -7.75 -2.33 2.13
CA LEU A 65 -7.52 -2.61 3.54
C LEU A 65 -7.81 -1.38 4.42
N TYR A 66 -7.43 -0.18 3.97
CA TYR A 66 -7.75 1.07 4.65
C TYR A 66 -9.27 1.29 4.76
N PHE A 67 -10.03 1.06 3.68
CA PHE A 67 -11.49 1.15 3.70
C PHE A 67 -12.13 0.14 4.64
N VAL A 68 -11.68 -1.12 4.62
CA VAL A 68 -12.18 -2.18 5.52
C VAL A 68 -11.94 -1.80 6.98
N ARG A 69 -10.78 -1.24 7.33
CA ARG A 69 -10.48 -0.79 8.69
C ARG A 69 -11.40 0.35 9.12
N LYS A 70 -11.62 1.35 8.26
CA LYS A 70 -12.57 2.43 8.53
C LYS A 70 -13.98 1.91 8.75
N TYR A 71 -14.44 1.01 7.88
CA TYR A 71 -15.75 0.38 8.01
C TYR A 71 -15.87 -0.40 9.31
N LYS A 72 -14.87 -1.21 9.69
CA LYS A 72 -14.85 -1.94 10.97
C LYS A 72 -14.93 -1.01 12.17
N ALA A 73 -14.15 0.07 12.18
CA ALA A 73 -14.17 1.05 13.27
C ALA A 73 -15.51 1.79 13.36
N MET A 74 -16.11 2.14 12.21
CA MET A 74 -17.44 2.75 12.15
C MET A 74 -18.50 1.76 12.67
N LYS A 75 -18.53 0.53 12.14
CA LYS A 75 -19.46 -0.52 12.56
C LYS A 75 -19.36 -0.78 14.07
N GLN A 76 -18.15 -0.82 14.62
CA GLN A 76 -17.96 -0.99 16.06
C GLN A 76 -18.61 0.16 16.86
N ARG A 77 -18.51 1.42 16.43
CA ARG A 77 -19.08 2.56 17.15
C ARG A 77 -20.60 2.62 17.12
N TYR A 78 -21.23 2.21 16.01
CA TYR A 78 -22.68 2.30 15.85
C TYR A 78 -23.44 1.05 16.31
N TYR A 79 -22.80 -0.13 16.27
CA TYR A 79 -23.44 -1.41 16.59
C TYR A 79 -22.86 -2.10 17.84
N SER A 80 -21.99 -1.44 18.61
CA SER A 80 -21.49 -1.98 19.89
C SER A 80 -22.60 -2.06 20.95
N ASP A 81 -23.57 -1.16 20.89
CA ASP A 81 -24.56 -1.00 21.96
C ASP A 81 -25.77 -1.91 21.75
N THR A 82 -26.12 -2.23 20.50
CA THR A 82 -27.22 -3.14 20.14
C THR A 82 -26.95 -4.61 20.46
N ASN A 83 -25.68 -5.00 20.65
CA ASN A 83 -25.29 -6.40 20.93
C ASN A 83 -25.08 -6.68 22.44
N LYS A 84 -25.22 -5.69 23.31
CA LYS A 84 -25.08 -5.86 24.78
C LYS A 84 -26.42 -6.11 25.49
N THR A 85 -27.54 -5.94 24.80
CA THR A 85 -28.89 -6.01 25.36
C THR A 85 -29.68 -7.26 24.96
N ASN A 86 -29.05 -8.22 24.26
CA ASN A 86 -29.63 -9.53 23.95
C ASN A 86 -28.86 -10.64 24.68
#